data_AF-A0AAP0WYB3-F1
#
_entry.id   AF-A0AAP0WYB3-F1
#
_cell.length_a   1.000
_cell.length_b   1.000
_cell.length_c   1.000
_cell.angle_alpha   90.00
_cell.angle_beta   90.00
_cell.angle_gamma   90.00
#
_symmetry.space_group_name_H-M   'P 1'
#
loop_
_entity.id
_entity.type
_entity.pdbx_description
1 polymer ?
#
loop_
_entity_poly.entity_id
_entity_poly.type
_entity_poly.pdbx_seq_one_letter_code
_entity_poly.pdbx_strand_id
1 'polypeptide(L)'
;MMASVNEYYQQMEKTGIPKRFTHVLPPNEIEYKNWLVGQNGLPPVEEWRDRMYAETVKLLKTMQDGCKDQWDDDYWTAVIESKGVESPTNGHSLFSRCS
;
A
#
# COMPACT_ATOMS: atom_id res chain seq x y z
N MET A 1 -3.95 -3.67 25.33
CA MET A 1 -3.91 -4.91 24.53
C MET A 1 -5.29 -5.54 24.37
N MET A 2 -5.94 -6.07 25.42
CA MET A 2 -7.27 -6.67 25.25
C MET A 2 -8.39 -5.64 25.04
N ALA A 3 -8.34 -4.50 25.72
CA ALA A 3 -9.35 -3.43 25.56
C ALA A 3 -9.41 -2.91 24.11
N SER A 4 -8.27 -2.59 23.50
CA SER A 4 -8.18 -2.12 22.12
C SER A 4 -8.65 -3.16 21.08
N VAL A 5 -8.40 -4.44 21.34
CA VAL A 5 -8.90 -5.54 20.47
C VAL A 5 -10.42 -5.66 20.57
N ASN A 6 -10.98 -5.54 21.77
CA ASN A 6 -12.43 -5.54 21.96
C ASN A 6 -13.10 -4.33 21.30
N GLU A 7 -12.50 -3.14 21.43
CA GLU A 7 -12.98 -1.94 20.74
C GLU A 7 -12.99 -2.14 19.22
N TYR A 8 -11.93 -2.74 18.66
CA TYR A 8 -11.87 -3.05 17.23
C TYR A 8 -13.00 -4.02 16.81
N TYR A 9 -13.23 -5.11 17.55
CA TYR A 9 -14.32 -6.04 17.25
C TYR A 9 -15.71 -5.39 17.38
N GLN A 10 -15.91 -4.50 18.35
CA GLN A 10 -17.16 -3.74 18.48
C GLN A 10 -17.37 -2.79 17.29
N GLN A 11 -16.31 -2.15 16.77
CA GLN A 11 -16.39 -1.33 15.57
C GLN A 11 -16.72 -2.18 14.32
N MET A 12 -16.11 -3.37 14.19
CA MET A 12 -16.45 -4.31 13.11
C MET A 12 -17.92 -4.74 13.17
N GLU A 13 -18.44 -5.03 14.37
CA GLU A 13 -19.84 -5.41 14.56
C GLU A 13 -20.79 -4.26 14.22
N LYS A 14 -20.50 -3.03 14.66
CA LYS A 14 -21.27 -1.82 14.32
C LYS A 14 -21.28 -1.51 12.83
N THR A 15 -20.17 -1.75 12.14
CA THR A 15 -20.04 -1.52 10.69
C THR A 15 -20.56 -2.70 9.85
N GLY A 16 -20.99 -3.79 10.49
CA GLY A 16 -21.49 -4.98 9.82
C GLY A 16 -20.41 -5.80 9.10
N ILE A 17 -19.13 -5.58 9.42
CA ILE A 17 -18.01 -6.28 8.78
C ILE A 17 -17.91 -7.70 9.33
N PRO A 18 -18.02 -8.75 8.49
CA PRO A 18 -17.87 -10.12 8.93
C PRO A 18 -16.50 -10.42 9.54
N LYS A 19 -16.44 -11.24 10.58
CA LYS A 19 -15.20 -11.62 11.29
C LYS A 19 -14.10 -12.20 10.39
N ARG A 20 -14.44 -12.80 9.24
CA ARG A 20 -13.44 -13.28 8.27
C ARG A 20 -12.53 -12.17 7.72
N PHE A 21 -12.95 -10.90 7.82
CA PHE A 21 -12.20 -9.73 7.38
C PHE A 21 -11.41 -9.04 8.51
N THR A 22 -11.29 -9.65 9.70
CA THR A 22 -10.58 -9.05 10.85
C THR A 22 -9.13 -8.63 10.52
N HIS A 23 -8.47 -9.36 9.63
CA HIS A 23 -7.08 -9.08 9.24
C HIS A 23 -6.97 -8.33 7.90
N VAL A 24 -8.10 -7.94 7.31
CA VAL A 24 -8.12 -7.16 6.08
C VAL A 24 -8.01 -5.69 6.46
N LEU A 25 -6.84 -5.13 6.16
CA LEU A 25 -6.48 -3.75 6.43
C LEU A 25 -6.96 -2.73 5.38
N PRO A 26 -7.13 -3.07 4.08
CA PRO A 26 -7.70 -2.13 3.11
C PRO A 26 -9.08 -1.62 3.57
N PRO A 27 -9.36 -0.30 3.46
CA PRO A 27 -8.58 0.73 2.76
C PRO A 27 -7.49 1.43 3.59
N ASN A 28 -7.36 1.16 4.89
CA ASN A 28 -6.51 1.94 5.81
C ASN A 28 -5.10 1.36 5.98
N GLU A 29 -4.64 0.50 5.06
CA GLU A 29 -3.37 -0.23 5.18
C GLU A 29 -2.16 0.71 5.30
N ILE A 30 -2.19 1.82 4.57
CA ILE A 30 -1.10 2.82 4.55
C ILE A 30 -1.09 3.63 5.83
N GLU A 31 -2.25 4.05 6.31
CA GLU A 31 -2.41 4.74 7.59
C GLU A 31 -1.94 3.84 8.75
N TYR A 32 -2.31 2.57 8.73
CA TYR A 32 -1.85 1.58 9.72
C TYR A 32 -0.32 1.39 9.68
N LYS A 33 0.28 1.29 8.48
CA LYS A 33 1.73 1.22 8.31
C LYS A 33 2.43 2.47 8.81
N ASN A 34 1.91 3.66 8.48
CA ASN A 34 2.44 4.95 8.92
C ASN A 34 2.36 5.11 10.45
N TRP A 35 1.26 4.67 11.06
CA TRP A 35 1.13 4.62 12.50
C TRP A 35 2.19 3.70 13.13
N LEU A 36 2.38 2.50 12.56
CA LEU A 36 3.35 1.51 13.05
C LEU A 36 4.80 2.00 12.96
N VAL A 37 5.21 2.59 11.84
CA VAL A 37 6.57 3.16 11.69
C VAL A 37 6.77 4.36 12.62
N GLY A 38 5.74 5.18 12.84
CA GLY A 38 5.75 6.26 13.82
C GLY A 38 5.98 5.77 15.26
N GLN A 39 5.40 4.64 15.65
CA GLN A 39 5.69 4.02 16.96
C GLN A 39 7.15 3.57 17.11
N ASN A 40 7.84 3.29 16.00
CA ASN A 40 9.23 2.83 15.97
C ASN A 40 10.23 3.96 15.65
N GLY A 41 9.77 5.21 15.49
CA GLY A 41 10.62 6.33 15.08
C GLY A 41 11.19 6.20 13.66
N LEU A 42 10.57 5.36 12.82
CA LEU A 42 10.94 5.16 11.43
C LEU A 42 10.20 6.18 10.53
N PRO A 43 10.78 6.53 9.37
CA PRO A 43 10.13 7.44 8.44
C PRO A 43 8.80 6.85 7.92
N PRO A 44 7.81 7.71 7.60
CA PRO A 44 6.57 7.27 6.97
C PRO A 44 6.83 6.66 5.59
N VAL A 45 5.87 5.87 5.11
CA VAL A 45 5.90 5.30 3.76
C VAL A 45 5.99 6.43 2.74
N GLU A 46 6.88 6.27 1.76
CA GLU A 46 7.09 7.27 0.72
C GLU A 46 5.82 7.45 -0.13
N GLU A 47 5.44 8.70 -0.41
CA GLU A 47 4.20 9.01 -1.15
C GLU A 47 4.10 8.31 -2.52
N TRP A 48 5.24 8.08 -3.19
CA TRP A 48 5.24 7.38 -4.47
C TRP A 48 4.84 5.91 -4.32
N ARG A 49 5.18 5.26 -3.20
CA ARG A 49 4.77 3.87 -2.92
C ARG A 49 3.27 3.77 -2.66
N ASP A 50 2.70 4.76 -1.96
CA ASP A 50 1.26 4.88 -1.78
C ASP A 50 0.54 5.00 -3.13
N ARG A 51 0.98 5.94 -3.98
CA ARG A 51 0.40 6.13 -5.32
C ARG A 51 0.51 4.88 -6.18
N MET A 52 1.67 4.20 -6.18
CA MET A 52 1.84 2.94 -6.90
C MET A 52 0.83 1.89 -6.42
N TYR A 53 0.72 1.70 -5.10
CA TYR A 53 -0.24 0.75 -4.52
C TYR A 53 -1.68 1.08 -4.91
N ALA A 54 -2.07 2.36 -4.85
CA ALA A 54 -3.41 2.80 -5.23
C ALA A 54 -3.72 2.50 -6.70
N GLU A 55 -2.77 2.73 -7.61
CA GLU A 55 -2.93 2.39 -9.04
C GLU A 55 -2.98 0.86 -9.25
N THR A 56 -2.13 0.08 -8.57
CA THR A 56 -2.19 -1.39 -8.66
C THR A 56 -3.55 -1.93 -8.18
N VAL A 57 -4.11 -1.40 -7.10
CA VAL A 57 -5.44 -1.78 -6.60
C VAL A 57 -6.53 -1.42 -7.62
N LYS A 58 -6.43 -0.28 -8.31
CA LYS A 58 -7.37 0.10 -9.37
C LYS A 58 -7.29 -0.88 -10.54
N LEU A 59 -6.10 -1.18 -11.03
CA LEU A 59 -5.90 -2.08 -12.17
C LEU A 59 -6.35 -3.51 -11.86
N LEU A 60 -6.13 -3.98 -10.62
CA LEU A 60 -6.63 -5.29 -10.17
C LEU A 60 -8.16 -5.32 -10.14
N LYS A 61 -8.81 -4.23 -9.70
CA LYS A 61 -10.28 -4.11 -9.68
C LYS A 61 -10.89 -4.03 -11.07
N THR A 62 -10.19 -3.46 -12.04
CA THR A 62 -10.66 -3.39 -13.43
C THR A 62 -10.45 -4.70 -14.19
N MET A 63 -9.88 -5.74 -13.54
CA MET A 63 -9.57 -7.04 -14.15
C MET A 63 -8.86 -6.90 -15.50
N GLN A 64 -7.94 -5.94 -15.59
CA GLN A 64 -7.18 -5.73 -16.82
C GLN A 64 -6.17 -6.88 -16.95
N ASP A 65 -6.50 -7.86 -17.78
CA ASP A 65 -5.57 -8.90 -18.19
C ASP A 65 -4.30 -8.24 -18.77
N GLY A 66 -3.14 -8.66 -18.28
CA GLY A 66 -1.86 -8.02 -18.63
C GLY A 66 -1.59 -6.69 -17.93
N CYS A 67 -2.31 -6.34 -16.85
CA CYS A 67 -2.00 -5.17 -16.01
C CYS A 67 -0.52 -5.15 -15.55
N LYS A 68 0.07 -6.33 -15.33
CA LYS A 68 1.49 -6.47 -15.00
C LYS A 68 2.42 -6.03 -16.14
N ASP A 69 1.95 -6.17 -17.38
CA ASP A 69 2.72 -5.88 -18.60
C ASP A 69 2.49 -4.44 -19.10
N GLN A 70 1.41 -3.78 -18.66
CA GLN A 70 1.03 -2.41 -19.05
C GLN A 70 1.42 -1.36 -18.00
N TRP A 71 2.60 -1.51 -17.40
CA TRP A 71 3.14 -0.58 -16.41
C TRP A 71 4.08 0.44 -17.07
N ASP A 72 3.82 1.73 -16.90
CA ASP A 72 4.65 2.81 -17.45
C ASP A 72 5.85 3.07 -16.53
N ASP A 73 6.91 2.28 -16.71
CA ASP A 73 8.15 2.38 -15.91
C ASP A 73 8.80 3.77 -16.01
N ASP A 74 8.71 4.46 -17.15
CA ASP A 74 9.28 5.80 -17.35
C ASP A 74 8.54 6.85 -16.50
N TYR A 75 7.20 6.81 -16.51
CA TYR A 75 6.37 7.67 -15.66
C TYR A 75 6.69 7.49 -14.17
N TRP A 76 6.76 6.24 -13.69
CA TRP A 76 7.03 5.97 -12.27
C TRP A 76 8.46 6.28 -11.85
N THR A 77 9.43 6.07 -12.75
CA THR A 77 10.83 6.46 -12.52
C THR A 77 10.93 7.98 -12.37
N ALA A 78 10.27 8.75 -13.23
CA ALA A 78 10.21 10.20 -13.11
C ALA A 78 9.53 10.67 -11.80
N VAL A 79 8.46 9.99 -11.37
CA VAL A 79 7.79 10.29 -10.09
C VAL A 79 8.72 10.05 -8.90
N ILE A 80 9.54 8.99 -8.92
CA ILE A 80 10.51 8.66 -7.86
C ILE A 80 11.68 9.66 -7.85
N GLU A 81 12.26 9.92 -9.03
CA GLU A 81 13.42 10.82 -9.19
C GLU A 81 13.09 12.27 -8.85
N SER A 82 11.88 12.74 -9.19
CA SER A 82 11.41 14.10 -8.85
C SER A 82 11.34 14.38 -7.34
N LYS A 83 11.43 13.34 -6.50
CA LYS A 83 11.34 13.42 -5.04
C LYS A 83 12.68 13.23 -4.33
N GLY A 84 13.79 13.18 -5.08
CA GLY A 84 15.15 13.17 -4.51
C GLY A 84 15.54 11.85 -3.83
N VAL A 85 14.85 10.75 -4.15
CA VAL A 85 15.28 9.40 -3.79
C VAL A 85 16.23 8.92 -4.87
N GLU A 86 17.47 8.56 -4.54
CA GLU A 86 18.38 7.91 -5.48
C GLU A 86 17.68 6.67 -6.07
N SER A 87 17.38 6.77 -7.36
CA SER A 87 16.79 5.71 -8.14
C SER A 87 17.72 4.49 -8.11
N PRO A 88 17.30 3.32 -7.59
CA PRO A 88 18.13 2.13 -7.60
C PRO A 88 17.97 1.44 -8.96
N THR A 89 18.25 2.16 -10.05
CA THR A 89 18.10 1.71 -11.45
C THR A 89 19.29 0.88 -11.88
N ASN A 90 19.36 -0.35 -11.38
CA ASN A 90 20.03 -1.43 -12.10
C ASN A 90 19.00 -2.16 -12.97
N GLY A 91 18.50 -1.47 -14.02
CA GLY A 91 17.86 -2.06 -15.21
C GLY A 91 16.68 -3.03 -15.01
N HIS A 92 16.06 -3.11 -13.84
CA HIS A 92 14.96 -4.04 -13.54
C HIS A 92 13.66 -3.25 -13.37
N SER A 93 12.57 -3.73 -13.98
CA SER A 93 11.22 -3.15 -13.81
C SER A 93 10.91 -2.96 -12.33
N LEU A 94 10.36 -1.79 -11.98
CA LEU A 94 9.97 -1.44 -10.61
C LEU A 94 8.96 -2.46 -10.05
N PHE A 95 8.16 -3.06 -10.94
CA PHE A 95 7.20 -4.09 -10.59
C PHE A 95 7.84 -5.42 -10.17
N SER A 96 8.95 -5.82 -10.82
CA SER A 96 9.68 -7.07 -10.52
C SER A 96 10.34 -7.09 -9.14
N ARG A 97 10.54 -5.93 -8.53
CA ARG A 97 11.21 -5.81 -7.22
C ARG A 97 10.24 -5.87 -6.03
N CYS A 98 8.94 -5.83 -6.29
CA CYS A 98 7.88 -5.99 -5.29
C CYS A 98 7.39 -7.44 -5.12
N SER A 99 7.88 -8.41 -5.92
CA SER A 99 7.52 -9.84 -5.83
C SER A 99 8.54 -10.67 -5.07
#